data_AF-A0A7U3YJF5-F1
#
_entry.id   AF-A0A7U3YJF5-F1
#
_cell.length_a   1.000
_cell.length_b   1.000
_cell.length_c   1.000
_cell.angle_alpha   90.00
_cell.angle_beta   90.00
_cell.angle_gamma   90.00
#
_symmetry.space_group_name_H-M   'P 1'
#
loop_
_entity.id
_entity.type
_entity.pdbx_description
1 polymer ?
#
loop_
_entity_poly.entity_id
_entity_poly.type
_entity_poly.pdbx_seq_one_letter_code
_entity_poly.pdbx_strand_id
1 'polypeptide(L)'
;MHARSSIRPCRSGSLCCALVLVATLAWGDNRSSADTPGFYDQSKHGWFWYEDPPAEPEVEQPPDQPVPSVQSVSRDVSLANYSTEELWTLYPDDFQQLLNGLQKKAVQYPTEQNILEYLSIQDIARRKALAYANATQYVTQKRADLFTLNQVYPVSTPGVAARVRLQQDEISRTIDTARTDHALLFFVAPGCGFCTQQAEILAHFVDRHGWQVRPVDLTAQPDLALRFKVSVTPTLLLIRQDRQESMAIATGVVTLPEIERKLAQAIRFLRGDTGPDSFTTYEFQKGSALDPAAILNTPAPWKGSVTP
;
A
#
# COMPACT_ATOMS: atom_id res chain seq x y z
N MET A 1 -52.15 -17.29 -3.99
CA MET A 1 -52.02 -17.03 -5.44
C MET A 1 -50.62 -17.44 -5.87
N HIS A 2 -50.54 -18.53 -6.62
CA HIS A 2 -49.28 -19.09 -7.15
C HIS A 2 -48.81 -18.29 -8.37
N ALA A 3 -47.55 -17.92 -8.43
CA ALA A 3 -46.89 -17.46 -9.65
C ALA A 3 -45.72 -18.41 -9.95
N ARG A 4 -45.83 -19.09 -11.09
CA ARG A 4 -44.93 -20.14 -11.57
C ARG A 4 -43.70 -19.55 -12.27
N SER A 5 -42.57 -20.16 -11.98
CA SER A 5 -41.32 -20.10 -12.74
C SER A 5 -41.47 -20.78 -14.11
N SER A 6 -40.83 -20.23 -15.14
CA SER A 6 -40.54 -20.96 -16.38
C SER A 6 -39.20 -20.52 -16.96
N ILE A 7 -38.22 -21.43 -16.94
CA ILE A 7 -36.97 -21.36 -17.69
C ILE A 7 -37.10 -22.33 -18.88
N ARG A 8 -36.74 -21.88 -20.08
CA ARG A 8 -36.54 -22.74 -21.26
C ARG A 8 -35.09 -22.62 -21.72
N PRO A 9 -34.40 -23.72 -22.02
CA PRO A 9 -33.30 -23.72 -22.97
C PRO A 9 -33.61 -24.65 -24.14
N CYS A 10 -33.24 -24.25 -25.37
CA CYS A 10 -33.31 -25.09 -26.55
C CYS A 10 -32.25 -24.66 -27.56
N ARG A 11 -31.35 -25.59 -27.94
CA ARG A 11 -30.55 -25.73 -29.20
C ARG A 11 -29.42 -26.73 -28.90
N SER A 12 -29.34 -27.97 -29.41
CA SER A 12 -29.40 -28.51 -30.79
C SER A 12 -28.50 -27.73 -31.76
N GLY A 13 -27.51 -28.31 -32.45
CA GLY A 13 -27.10 -29.70 -32.60
C GLY A 13 -25.80 -29.81 -33.41
N SER A 14 -25.23 -31.02 -33.42
CA SER A 14 -24.09 -31.46 -34.24
C SER A 14 -24.32 -31.28 -35.75
N LEU A 15 -23.23 -31.15 -36.54
CA LEU A 15 -22.74 -32.23 -37.41
C LEU A 15 -21.56 -31.78 -38.32
N CYS A 16 -20.61 -32.72 -38.41
CA CYS A 16 -19.59 -33.00 -39.41
C CYS A 16 -19.64 -32.29 -40.77
N CYS A 17 -18.45 -31.97 -41.31
CA CYS A 17 -18.06 -32.43 -42.64
C CYS A 17 -16.54 -32.39 -42.80
N ALA A 18 -15.98 -33.54 -43.23
CA ALA A 18 -14.59 -33.72 -43.62
C ALA A 18 -14.44 -33.50 -45.12
N LEU A 19 -13.30 -32.97 -45.57
CA LEU A 19 -12.83 -33.13 -46.95
C LEU A 19 -11.31 -32.87 -47.06
N VAL A 20 -10.60 -33.90 -47.52
CA VAL A 20 -9.18 -33.92 -47.88
C VAL A 20 -9.05 -33.53 -49.35
N LEU A 21 -8.05 -32.69 -49.69
CA LEU A 21 -7.48 -32.61 -51.04
C LEU A 21 -6.07 -32.01 -51.02
N VAL A 22 -5.13 -32.78 -51.57
CA VAL A 22 -3.72 -32.44 -51.79
C VAL A 22 -3.57 -31.89 -53.20
N ALA A 23 -2.88 -30.75 -53.37
CA ALA A 23 -2.22 -30.35 -54.63
C ALA A 23 -1.16 -29.26 -54.38
N THR A 24 0.08 -29.55 -54.80
CA THR A 24 1.26 -28.68 -54.79
C THR A 24 1.32 -27.76 -56.01
N LEU A 25 1.61 -26.46 -55.83
CA LEU A 25 2.28 -25.61 -56.83
C LEU A 25 3.16 -24.56 -56.13
N ALA A 26 4.30 -24.27 -56.76
CA ALA A 26 5.40 -23.47 -56.27
C ALA A 26 5.26 -21.96 -56.55
N TRP A 27 6.08 -21.20 -55.80
CA TRP A 27 6.55 -19.82 -55.98
C TRP A 27 5.78 -18.68 -55.29
N GLY A 28 6.42 -18.21 -54.22
CA GLY A 28 6.32 -16.87 -53.67
C GLY A 28 7.38 -16.77 -52.58
N ASP A 29 8.49 -16.08 -52.85
CA ASP A 29 9.50 -15.70 -51.87
C ASP A 29 8.86 -14.74 -50.87
N ASN A 30 8.09 -15.29 -49.93
CA ASN A 30 7.55 -14.54 -48.82
C ASN A 30 8.61 -14.61 -47.73
N ARG A 31 9.46 -13.57 -47.69
CA ARG A 31 10.24 -13.23 -46.50
C ARG A 31 9.23 -13.07 -45.36
N SER A 32 8.95 -14.16 -44.65
CA SER A 32 8.34 -14.10 -43.34
C SER A 32 9.38 -13.44 -42.45
N SER A 33 9.25 -12.12 -42.30
CA SER A 33 9.69 -11.42 -41.11
C SER A 33 9.32 -12.31 -39.93
N ALA A 34 10.31 -12.75 -39.17
CA ALA A 34 10.08 -13.50 -37.95
C ALA A 34 9.09 -12.69 -37.10
N ASP A 35 7.85 -13.16 -37.06
CA ASP A 35 6.77 -12.61 -36.26
C ASP A 35 7.24 -12.76 -34.82
N THR A 36 7.71 -11.67 -34.24
CA THR A 36 8.17 -11.68 -32.85
C THR A 36 6.89 -11.63 -32.03
N PRO A 37 6.47 -12.71 -31.35
CA PRO A 37 5.19 -12.72 -30.67
C PRO A 37 5.17 -11.57 -29.66
N GLY A 38 4.12 -10.75 -29.77
CA GLY A 38 3.94 -9.59 -28.92
C GLY A 38 3.92 -9.99 -27.46
N PHE A 39 4.29 -9.07 -26.57
CA PHE A 39 4.36 -9.29 -25.12
C PHE A 39 3.10 -9.95 -24.51
N TYR A 40 1.92 -9.78 -25.13
CA TYR A 40 0.65 -10.38 -24.70
C TYR A 40 0.34 -11.76 -25.34
N ASP A 41 1.05 -12.15 -26.40
CA ASP A 41 1.01 -13.49 -27.02
C ASP A 41 2.00 -14.46 -26.36
N GLN A 42 2.92 -13.95 -25.53
CA GLN A 42 3.82 -14.78 -24.74
C GLN A 42 3.02 -15.42 -23.59
N SER A 43 2.83 -16.73 -23.70
CA SER A 43 2.03 -17.53 -22.78
C SER A 43 2.63 -17.53 -21.39
N LYS A 44 2.06 -16.78 -20.43
CA LYS A 44 2.05 -17.16 -19.00
C LYS A 44 3.35 -17.84 -18.53
N HIS A 45 4.46 -17.09 -18.56
CA HIS A 45 5.79 -17.57 -18.23
C HIS A 45 6.21 -17.15 -16.81
N GLY A 46 7.21 -17.85 -16.25
CA GLY A 46 7.79 -17.58 -14.94
C GLY A 46 7.22 -18.40 -13.79
N TRP A 47 7.76 -18.19 -12.59
CA TRP A 47 7.53 -19.02 -11.40
C TRP A 47 6.06 -19.22 -11.04
N PHE A 48 5.23 -18.18 -11.21
CA PHE A 48 3.78 -18.25 -10.96
C PHE A 48 3.04 -19.26 -11.88
N TRP A 49 3.66 -19.64 -13.00
CA TRP A 49 3.13 -20.57 -14.00
C TRP A 49 3.91 -21.90 -14.07
N TYR A 50 4.60 -22.25 -12.98
CA TYR A 50 5.36 -23.51 -12.84
C TYR A 50 6.54 -23.66 -13.82
N GLU A 51 7.07 -22.54 -14.30
CA GLU A 51 8.37 -22.54 -14.95
C GLU A 51 9.45 -22.40 -13.89
N ASP A 52 10.31 -23.40 -13.80
CA ASP A 52 11.48 -23.33 -12.94
C ASP A 52 12.39 -22.19 -13.42
N PRO A 53 12.82 -21.30 -12.52
CA PRO A 53 13.76 -20.26 -12.90
C PRO A 53 15.03 -20.91 -13.46
N PRO A 54 15.69 -20.28 -14.44
CA PRO A 54 16.97 -20.76 -14.92
C PRO A 54 17.91 -20.92 -13.73
N ALA A 55 18.57 -22.08 -13.65
CA ALA A 55 19.51 -22.37 -12.57
C ALA A 55 20.49 -21.20 -12.47
N GLU A 56 20.55 -20.59 -11.29
CA GLU A 56 21.51 -19.52 -11.05
C GLU A 56 22.91 -20.07 -11.36
N PRO A 57 23.74 -19.31 -12.11
CA PRO A 57 25.11 -19.71 -12.33
C PRO A 57 25.75 -19.93 -10.96
N GLU A 58 26.37 -21.09 -10.79
CA GLU A 58 27.03 -21.49 -9.56
C GLU A 58 28.16 -20.49 -9.30
N VAL A 59 27.86 -19.46 -8.50
CA VAL A 59 28.87 -18.51 -8.04
C VAL A 59 29.75 -19.31 -7.10
N GLU A 60 30.98 -19.60 -7.51
CA GLU A 60 32.01 -20.15 -6.62
C GLU A 60 32.03 -19.29 -5.36
N GLN A 61 31.53 -19.85 -4.26
CA GLN A 61 31.49 -19.16 -2.99
C GLN A 61 32.95 -18.85 -2.59
N PRO A 62 33.28 -17.59 -2.27
CA PRO A 62 34.58 -17.32 -1.65
C PRO A 62 34.72 -18.19 -0.40
N PRO A 63 35.94 -18.64 -0.07
CA PRO A 63 36.17 -19.61 0.99
C PRO A 63 35.48 -19.18 2.29
N ASP A 64 34.71 -20.10 2.86
CA ASP A 64 33.91 -19.98 4.08
C ASP A 64 34.48 -18.95 5.05
N GLN A 65 33.90 -17.75 5.05
CA GLN A 65 33.92 -16.96 6.27
C GLN A 65 33.13 -17.75 7.31
N PRO A 66 33.63 -17.90 8.54
CA PRO A 66 32.95 -18.68 9.55
C PRO A 66 31.54 -18.10 9.74
N VAL A 67 30.55 -18.85 9.27
CA VAL A 67 29.14 -18.61 9.57
C VAL A 67 29.06 -18.43 11.08
N PRO A 68 28.44 -17.34 11.59
CA PRO A 68 28.17 -17.23 13.01
C PRO A 68 27.51 -18.53 13.40
N SER A 69 28.10 -19.26 14.35
CA SER A 69 27.60 -20.57 14.74
C SER A 69 26.13 -20.39 15.09
N VAL A 70 25.25 -20.95 14.25
CA VAL A 70 23.85 -21.11 14.61
C VAL A 70 23.94 -21.94 15.87
N GLN A 71 23.70 -21.30 17.03
CA GLN A 71 23.63 -22.00 18.29
C GLN A 71 22.60 -23.10 18.06
N SER A 72 23.11 -24.33 17.93
CA SER A 72 22.31 -25.50 17.70
C SER A 72 21.38 -25.57 18.87
N VAL A 73 20.11 -25.19 18.67
CA VAL A 73 19.08 -25.32 19.70
C VAL A 73 19.19 -26.77 20.14
N SER A 74 19.60 -26.99 21.39
CA SER A 74 19.88 -28.34 21.91
C SER A 74 18.75 -29.26 21.48
N ARG A 75 19.05 -30.40 20.87
CA ARG A 75 18.02 -31.34 20.38
C ARG A 75 17.12 -31.84 21.52
N ASP A 76 17.60 -31.70 22.75
CA ASP A 76 16.94 -32.11 23.99
C ASP A 76 16.29 -30.91 24.70
N VAL A 77 15.41 -30.18 24.01
CA VAL A 77 14.56 -29.17 24.66
C VAL A 77 13.38 -29.87 25.34
N SER A 78 13.15 -29.58 26.62
CA SER A 78 11.95 -30.02 27.36
C SER A 78 11.57 -28.98 28.41
N LEU A 79 10.27 -28.90 28.71
CA LEU A 79 9.73 -28.08 29.79
C LEU A 79 9.89 -28.72 31.18
N ALA A 80 10.32 -29.99 31.28
CA ALA A 80 10.39 -30.71 32.55
C ALA A 80 11.26 -30.03 33.62
N ASN A 81 12.25 -29.24 33.20
CA ASN A 81 13.18 -28.55 34.09
C ASN A 81 12.77 -27.12 34.43
N TYR A 82 11.59 -26.68 34.00
CA TYR A 82 11.11 -25.31 34.22
C TYR A 82 9.83 -25.30 35.03
N SER A 83 9.80 -24.47 36.07
CA SER A 83 8.57 -24.06 36.74
C SER A 83 7.79 -23.06 35.87
N THR A 84 6.50 -22.90 36.19
CA THR A 84 5.66 -21.92 35.48
C THR A 84 6.13 -20.49 35.76
N GLU A 85 6.59 -20.23 36.98
CA GLU A 85 7.13 -18.95 37.43
C GLU A 85 8.41 -18.57 36.67
N GLU A 86 9.33 -19.52 36.49
CA GLU A 86 10.55 -19.30 35.71
C GLU A 86 10.22 -18.97 34.25
N LEU A 87 9.33 -19.75 33.62
CA LEU A 87 8.86 -19.48 32.26
C LEU A 87 8.17 -18.12 32.16
N TRP A 88 7.47 -17.70 33.21
CA TRP A 88 6.81 -16.40 33.28
C TRP A 88 7.80 -15.22 33.31
N THR A 89 8.89 -15.35 34.06
CA THR A 89 9.90 -14.28 34.20
C THR A 89 11.04 -14.35 33.18
N LEU A 90 11.10 -15.43 32.39
CA LEU A 90 12.14 -15.64 31.39
C LEU A 90 12.25 -14.46 30.42
N TYR A 91 13.48 -14.07 30.09
CA TYR A 91 13.77 -13.00 29.15
C TYR A 91 13.18 -13.34 27.75
N PRO A 92 12.66 -12.36 26.98
CA PRO A 92 11.94 -12.64 25.74
C PRO A 92 12.73 -13.47 24.72
N ASP A 93 14.02 -13.21 24.56
CA ASP A 93 14.85 -13.93 23.58
C ASP A 93 15.05 -15.40 23.98
N ASP A 94 15.31 -15.67 25.26
CA ASP A 94 15.45 -17.03 25.79
C ASP A 94 14.12 -17.80 25.70
N PHE A 95 13.01 -17.13 26.02
CA PHE A 95 11.67 -17.69 25.90
C PHE A 95 11.33 -18.02 24.44
N GLN A 96 11.70 -17.15 23.50
CA GLN A 96 11.50 -17.38 22.07
C GLN A 96 12.34 -18.56 21.57
N GLN A 97 13.60 -18.67 21.99
CA GLN A 97 14.45 -19.81 21.64
C GLN A 97 13.86 -21.13 22.17
N LEU A 98 13.38 -21.14 23.41
CA LEU A 98 12.73 -22.30 24.02
C LEU A 98 11.46 -22.71 23.26
N LEU A 99 10.59 -21.75 22.97
CA LEU A 99 9.36 -21.95 22.18
C LEU A 99 9.66 -22.56 20.81
N ASN A 100 10.64 -21.99 20.10
CA ASN A 100 11.05 -22.48 18.78
C ASN A 100 11.65 -23.89 18.85
N GLY A 101 12.42 -24.21 19.89
CA GLY A 101 12.96 -25.54 20.12
C GLY A 101 11.86 -26.59 20.32
N LEU A 102 10.89 -26.29 21.17
CA LEU A 102 9.74 -27.16 21.43
C LEU A 102 8.85 -27.33 20.18
N GLN A 103 8.66 -26.26 19.40
CA GLN A 103 7.96 -26.34 18.12
C GLN A 103 8.65 -27.30 17.16
N LYS A 104 9.97 -27.15 16.97
CA LYS A 104 10.76 -28.01 16.07
C LYS A 104 10.68 -29.47 16.51
N LYS A 105 10.79 -29.74 17.81
CA LYS A 105 10.67 -31.09 18.39
C LYS A 105 9.28 -31.69 18.14
N ALA A 106 8.21 -30.92 18.34
CA ALA A 106 6.84 -31.36 18.09
C ALA A 106 6.56 -31.61 16.60
N VAL A 107 7.13 -30.80 15.70
CA VAL A 107 7.02 -31.00 14.25
C VAL A 107 7.79 -32.23 13.78
N GLN A 108 9.00 -32.45 14.30
CA GLN A 108 9.82 -33.61 13.96
C GLN A 108 9.20 -34.92 14.48
N TYR A 109 8.68 -34.90 15.71
CA TYR A 109 8.09 -36.05 16.38
C TYR A 109 6.77 -35.65 17.06
N PRO A 110 5.62 -35.81 16.38
CA PRO A 110 4.32 -35.39 16.89
C PRO A 110 3.73 -36.39 17.90
N THR A 111 4.44 -36.62 19.00
CA THR A 111 3.94 -37.40 20.14
C THR A 111 3.06 -36.51 21.03
N GLU A 112 2.14 -37.13 21.78
CA GLU A 112 1.26 -36.42 22.72
C GLU A 112 2.05 -35.51 23.67
N GLN A 113 3.15 -36.02 24.25
CA GLN A 113 4.00 -35.27 25.16
C GLN A 113 4.68 -34.06 24.49
N ASN A 114 5.21 -34.22 23.26
CA ASN A 114 5.88 -33.11 22.57
C ASN A 114 4.90 -32.01 22.17
N ILE A 115 3.70 -32.40 21.74
CA ILE A 115 2.61 -31.46 21.44
C ILE A 115 2.15 -30.77 22.73
N LEU A 116 2.00 -31.50 23.84
CA LEU A 116 1.63 -30.94 25.13
C LEU A 116 2.65 -29.90 25.61
N GLU A 117 3.95 -30.19 25.53
CA GLU A 117 5.01 -29.22 25.90
C GLU A 117 4.91 -27.96 25.04
N TYR A 118 4.76 -28.11 23.72
CA TYR A 118 4.61 -26.98 22.81
C TYR A 118 3.35 -26.14 23.09
N LEU A 119 2.19 -26.78 23.24
CA LEU A 119 0.93 -26.07 23.55
C LEU A 119 0.98 -25.38 24.91
N SER A 120 1.68 -25.97 25.88
CA SER A 120 1.85 -25.38 27.22
C SER A 120 2.65 -24.08 27.17
N ILE A 121 3.80 -24.07 26.49
CA ILE A 121 4.59 -22.84 26.34
C ILE A 121 3.85 -21.79 25.48
N GLN A 122 3.06 -22.22 24.48
CA GLN A 122 2.20 -21.31 23.73
C GLN A 122 1.12 -20.67 24.61
N ASP A 123 0.50 -21.42 25.54
CA ASP A 123 -0.47 -20.84 26.48
C ASP A 123 0.19 -19.80 27.39
N ILE A 124 1.42 -20.06 27.86
CA ILE A 124 2.20 -19.08 28.63
C ILE A 124 2.48 -17.83 27.78
N ALA A 125 2.91 -17.99 26.52
CA ALA A 125 3.13 -16.88 25.60
C ALA A 125 1.86 -16.04 25.41
N ARG A 126 0.71 -16.70 25.20
CA ARG A 126 -0.60 -16.07 25.08
C ARG A 126 -0.97 -15.28 26.34
N ARG A 127 -0.73 -15.83 27.53
CA ARG A 127 -0.98 -15.16 28.81
C ARG A 127 -0.03 -13.98 29.06
N LYS A 128 1.25 -14.10 28.70
CA LYS A 128 2.20 -12.97 28.74
C LYS A 128 1.74 -11.83 27.84
N ALA A 129 1.30 -12.14 26.61
CA ALA A 129 0.76 -11.15 25.69
C ALA A 129 -0.49 -10.46 26.28
N LEU A 130 -1.39 -11.20 26.93
CA LEU A 130 -2.55 -10.62 27.62
C LEU A 130 -2.15 -9.71 28.79
N ALA A 131 -1.17 -10.12 29.61
CA ALA A 131 -0.66 -9.30 30.70
C ALA A 131 -0.04 -8.00 30.19
N TYR A 132 0.74 -8.05 29.10
CA TYR A 132 1.29 -6.88 28.43
C TYR A 132 0.19 -5.96 27.87
N ALA A 133 -0.82 -6.52 27.21
CA ALA A 133 -1.96 -5.75 26.70
C ALA A 133 -2.69 -5.00 27.82
N ASN A 134 -2.96 -5.68 28.95
CA ASN A 134 -3.58 -5.07 30.12
C ASN A 134 -2.70 -3.96 30.73
N ALA A 135 -1.40 -4.19 30.87
CA ALA A 135 -0.46 -3.19 31.37
C ALA A 135 -0.38 -1.97 30.43
N THR A 136 -0.37 -2.20 29.12
CA THR A 136 -0.38 -1.14 28.09
C THR A 136 -1.64 -0.31 28.17
N GLN A 137 -2.81 -0.95 28.32
CA GLN A 137 -4.09 -0.26 28.51
C GLN A 137 -4.09 0.58 29.79
N TYR A 138 -3.62 0.03 30.90
CA TYR A 138 -3.50 0.76 32.16
C TYR A 138 -2.58 1.99 32.04
N VAL A 139 -1.39 1.83 31.45
CA VAL A 139 -0.42 2.93 31.27
C VAL A 139 -0.98 3.98 30.33
N THR A 140 -1.57 3.60 29.20
CA THR A 140 -2.18 4.53 28.23
C THR A 140 -3.32 5.32 28.86
N GLN A 141 -4.17 4.68 29.65
CA GLN A 141 -5.27 5.34 30.35
C GLN A 141 -4.77 6.28 31.44
N LYS A 142 -3.76 5.87 32.21
CA LYS A 142 -3.16 6.72 33.25
C LYS A 142 -2.38 7.90 32.65
N ARG A 143 -1.79 7.70 31.48
CA ARG A 143 -0.98 8.69 30.75
C ARG A 143 -1.71 9.24 29.53
N ALA A 144 -2.99 9.58 29.70
CA ALA A 144 -3.81 10.20 28.66
C ALA A 144 -3.28 11.58 28.22
N ASP A 145 -2.42 12.21 29.03
CA ASP A 145 -1.66 13.42 28.69
C ASP A 145 -0.65 13.20 27.55
N LEU A 146 -0.11 11.98 27.44
CA LEU A 146 0.90 11.63 26.43
C LEU A 146 0.31 10.88 25.23
N PHE A 147 -0.56 9.91 25.50
CA PHE A 147 -1.07 8.98 24.49
C PHE A 147 -2.40 9.47 23.91
N THR A 148 -2.34 10.58 23.20
CA THR A 148 -3.53 11.33 22.72
C THR A 148 -4.02 10.92 21.32
N LEU A 149 -3.58 9.78 20.79
CA LEU A 149 -3.94 9.34 19.42
C LEU A 149 -5.45 9.34 19.16
N ASN A 150 -6.25 8.91 20.14
CA ASN A 150 -7.70 8.87 20.02
C ASN A 150 -8.37 10.25 19.88
N GLN A 151 -7.69 11.34 20.26
CA GLN A 151 -8.18 12.71 20.09
C GLN A 151 -8.23 13.11 18.60
N VAL A 152 -7.26 12.64 17.80
CA VAL A 152 -7.10 13.01 16.38
C VAL A 152 -7.42 11.88 15.42
N TYR A 153 -7.39 10.64 15.90
CA TYR A 153 -7.74 9.44 15.15
C TYR A 153 -8.70 8.54 15.95
N PRO A 154 -9.92 9.03 16.25
CA PRO A 154 -10.91 8.20 16.93
C PRO A 154 -11.34 7.01 16.05
N VAL A 155 -11.57 5.86 16.69
CA VAL A 155 -12.01 4.62 16.02
C VAL A 155 -13.51 4.37 16.17
N SER A 156 -14.21 5.12 17.02
CA SER A 156 -15.66 5.03 17.16
C SER A 156 -16.36 5.63 15.94
N THR A 157 -17.46 5.05 15.48
CA THR A 157 -18.23 5.52 14.32
C THR A 157 -18.52 7.03 14.32
N PRO A 158 -19.05 7.65 15.40
CA PRO A 158 -19.26 9.09 15.41
C PRO A 158 -17.95 9.89 15.32
N GLY A 159 -16.87 9.41 15.93
CA GLY A 159 -15.56 10.03 15.85
C GLY A 159 -14.96 9.95 14.44
N VAL A 160 -15.08 8.80 13.77
CA VAL A 160 -14.67 8.62 12.37
C VAL A 160 -15.43 9.58 11.46
N ALA A 161 -16.75 9.70 11.65
CA ALA A 161 -17.58 10.62 10.87
C ALA A 161 -17.16 12.09 11.08
N ALA A 162 -16.91 12.50 12.33
CA ALA A 162 -16.44 13.84 12.65
C ALA A 162 -15.07 14.12 12.01
N ARG A 163 -14.12 13.18 12.09
CA ARG A 163 -12.79 13.30 11.47
C ARG A 163 -12.89 13.45 9.96
N VAL A 164 -13.69 12.61 9.29
CA VAL A 164 -13.87 12.67 7.82
C VAL A 164 -14.45 14.03 7.42
N ARG A 165 -15.41 14.56 8.19
CA ARG A 165 -15.97 15.90 7.95
C ARG A 165 -14.91 16.98 8.07
N LEU A 166 -14.10 16.97 9.13
CA LEU A 166 -13.00 17.92 9.30
C LEU A 166 -12.01 17.89 8.13
N GLN A 167 -11.66 16.68 7.66
CA GLN A 167 -10.78 16.51 6.49
C GLN A 167 -11.42 17.07 5.22
N GLN A 168 -12.69 16.76 4.94
CA GLN A 168 -13.39 17.25 3.75
C GLN A 168 -13.57 18.77 3.77
N ASP A 169 -13.92 19.34 4.93
CA ASP A 169 -14.09 20.78 5.11
C ASP A 169 -12.75 21.53 4.90
N GLU A 170 -11.64 20.98 5.41
CA GLU A 170 -10.30 21.54 5.20
C GLU A 170 -9.87 21.44 3.73
N ILE A 171 -10.08 20.28 3.09
CA ILE A 171 -9.76 20.07 1.67
C ILE A 171 -10.53 21.06 0.80
N SER A 172 -11.86 21.15 0.96
CA SER A 172 -12.69 22.07 0.17
C SER A 172 -12.24 23.52 0.38
N ARG A 173 -12.08 23.96 1.63
CA ARG A 173 -11.64 25.32 1.95
C ARG A 173 -10.27 25.65 1.34
N THR A 174 -9.33 24.72 1.39
CA THR A 174 -7.99 24.90 0.81
C THR A 174 -8.07 25.09 -0.70
N ILE A 175 -8.86 24.27 -1.38
CA ILE A 175 -9.08 24.35 -2.83
C ILE A 175 -9.79 25.67 -3.18
N ASP A 176 -10.86 26.02 -2.48
CA ASP A 176 -11.68 27.19 -2.78
C ASP A 176 -10.90 28.51 -2.59
N THR A 177 -10.04 28.57 -1.56
CA THR A 177 -9.19 29.75 -1.29
C THR A 177 -8.00 29.88 -2.24
N ALA A 178 -7.63 28.83 -2.96
CA ALA A 178 -6.50 28.82 -3.90
C ALA A 178 -6.91 29.06 -5.36
N ARG A 179 -8.21 29.22 -5.64
CA ARG A 179 -8.72 29.37 -7.02
C ARG A 179 -8.24 30.63 -7.75
N THR A 180 -7.77 31.64 -7.03
CA THR A 180 -7.38 32.95 -7.59
C THR A 180 -5.90 33.04 -7.95
N ASP A 181 -5.06 32.23 -7.32
CA ASP A 181 -3.60 32.25 -7.46
C ASP A 181 -3.02 30.94 -8.05
N HIS A 182 -3.86 29.90 -8.21
CA HIS A 182 -3.49 28.62 -8.78
C HIS A 182 -4.37 28.22 -9.98
N ALA A 183 -3.82 27.38 -10.83
CA ALA A 183 -4.53 26.74 -11.94
C ALA A 183 -4.03 25.30 -12.15
N LEU A 184 -4.84 24.49 -12.84
CA LEU A 184 -4.44 23.14 -13.27
C LEU A 184 -4.13 23.14 -14.76
N LEU A 185 -2.99 22.58 -15.14
CA LEU A 185 -2.72 22.14 -16.50
C LEU A 185 -3.13 20.67 -16.63
N PHE A 186 -3.90 20.37 -17.67
CA PHE A 186 -4.36 19.02 -18.00
C PHE A 186 -3.72 18.57 -19.31
N PHE A 187 -2.63 17.82 -19.21
CA PHE A 187 -1.90 17.33 -20.37
C PHE A 187 -2.62 16.14 -21.01
N VAL A 188 -2.88 16.27 -22.30
CA VAL A 188 -3.63 15.32 -23.12
C VAL A 188 -2.88 15.02 -24.42
N ALA A 189 -3.27 13.95 -25.12
CA ALA A 189 -2.77 13.62 -26.44
C ALA A 189 -3.93 13.14 -27.34
N PRO A 190 -3.85 13.35 -28.66
CA PRO A 190 -4.82 12.81 -29.61
C PRO A 190 -4.91 11.28 -29.50
N GLY A 191 -6.13 10.73 -29.51
CA GLY A 191 -6.36 9.28 -29.42
C GLY A 191 -6.25 8.70 -28.00
N CYS A 192 -6.03 9.51 -26.97
CA CYS A 192 -5.95 9.06 -25.58
C CYS A 192 -7.34 8.77 -24.98
N GLY A 193 -7.77 7.51 -24.95
CA GLY A 193 -9.06 7.10 -24.35
C GLY A 193 -9.17 7.40 -22.86
N PHE A 194 -8.06 7.30 -22.12
CA PHE A 194 -8.00 7.66 -20.69
C PHE A 194 -8.19 9.15 -20.44
N CYS A 195 -7.80 10.01 -21.39
CA CYS A 195 -7.94 11.45 -21.27
C CYS A 195 -9.42 11.86 -21.32
N THR A 196 -10.23 11.17 -22.14
CA THR A 196 -11.69 11.37 -22.17
C THR A 196 -12.32 11.05 -20.80
N GLN A 197 -11.96 9.91 -20.22
CA GLN A 197 -12.47 9.51 -18.89
C GLN A 197 -12.06 10.50 -17.79
N GLN A 198 -10.80 10.95 -17.82
CA GLN A 198 -10.32 11.94 -16.86
C GLN A 198 -10.99 13.31 -17.04
N ALA A 199 -11.32 13.71 -18.27
CA ALA A 199 -11.99 14.98 -18.56
C ALA A 199 -13.41 15.02 -17.97
N GLU A 200 -14.15 13.92 -17.99
CA GLU A 200 -15.48 13.80 -17.36
C GLU A 200 -15.39 14.01 -15.83
N ILE A 201 -14.40 13.40 -15.19
CA ILE A 201 -14.16 13.58 -13.75
C ILE A 201 -13.77 15.02 -13.44
N LEU A 202 -12.92 15.64 -14.28
CA LEU A 202 -12.52 17.04 -14.12
C LEU A 202 -13.67 18.01 -14.32
N ALA A 203 -14.64 17.70 -15.18
CA ALA A 203 -15.83 18.53 -15.34
C ALA A 203 -16.59 18.67 -14.01
N HIS A 204 -16.73 17.58 -13.25
CA HIS A 204 -17.32 17.63 -11.91
C HIS A 204 -16.49 18.45 -10.92
N PHE A 205 -15.15 18.37 -10.99
CA PHE A 205 -14.27 19.20 -10.17
C PHE A 205 -14.45 20.70 -10.46
N VAL A 206 -14.51 21.07 -11.75
CA VAL A 206 -14.70 22.46 -12.19
C VAL A 206 -16.08 22.97 -11.81
N ASP A 207 -17.14 22.17 -11.98
CA ASP A 207 -18.50 22.52 -11.58
C ASP A 207 -18.61 22.77 -10.07
N ARG A 208 -17.96 21.92 -9.27
CA ARG A 208 -17.98 22.02 -7.81
C ARG A 208 -17.19 23.20 -7.24
N HIS A 209 -15.98 23.43 -7.74
CA HIS A 209 -15.02 24.38 -7.15
C HIS A 209 -14.77 25.65 -7.98
N GLY A 210 -15.26 25.72 -9.22
CA GLY A 210 -15.06 26.86 -10.10
C GLY A 210 -13.59 27.09 -10.48
N TRP A 211 -12.80 26.02 -10.57
CA TRP A 211 -11.36 26.08 -10.83
C TRP A 211 -11.01 26.22 -12.31
N GLN A 212 -9.89 26.91 -12.58
CA GLN A 212 -9.34 27.02 -13.94
C GLN A 212 -8.52 25.77 -14.29
N VAL A 213 -8.98 25.02 -15.29
CA VAL A 213 -8.28 23.86 -15.84
C VAL A 213 -7.99 24.12 -17.32
N ARG A 214 -6.71 24.20 -17.68
CA ARG A 214 -6.26 24.42 -19.06
C ARG A 214 -5.80 23.10 -19.68
N PRO A 215 -6.48 22.59 -20.72
CA PRO A 215 -5.96 21.46 -21.48
C PRO A 215 -4.71 21.87 -22.27
N VAL A 216 -3.73 20.97 -22.30
CA VAL A 216 -2.48 21.12 -23.05
C VAL A 216 -2.26 19.86 -23.88
N ASP A 217 -2.32 19.99 -25.20
CA ASP A 217 -1.97 18.90 -26.10
C ASP A 217 -0.45 18.75 -26.18
N LEU A 218 0.08 17.58 -25.79
CA LEU A 218 1.51 17.27 -25.85
C LEU A 218 2.07 17.32 -27.27
N THR A 219 1.27 16.96 -28.28
CA THR A 219 1.71 16.92 -29.69
C THR A 219 1.76 18.31 -30.30
N ALA A 220 0.82 19.19 -29.92
CA ALA A 220 0.77 20.55 -30.41
C ALA A 220 1.71 21.51 -29.64
N GLN A 221 1.99 21.23 -28.36
CA GLN A 221 2.82 22.06 -27.49
C GLN A 221 3.95 21.25 -26.81
N PRO A 222 4.89 20.67 -27.60
CA PRO A 222 5.97 19.84 -27.06
C PRO A 222 6.93 20.61 -26.14
N ASP A 223 7.13 21.92 -26.36
CA ASP A 223 7.98 22.75 -25.51
C ASP A 223 7.45 22.86 -24.07
N LEU A 224 6.11 22.92 -23.92
CA LEU A 224 5.48 23.01 -22.61
C LEU A 224 5.57 21.68 -21.85
N ALA A 225 5.45 20.57 -22.58
CA ALA A 225 5.65 19.22 -22.06
C ALA A 225 7.09 19.04 -21.53
N LEU A 226 8.08 19.46 -22.31
CA LEU A 226 9.50 19.39 -21.94
C LEU A 226 9.80 20.25 -20.70
N ARG A 227 9.26 21.48 -20.66
CA ARG A 227 9.42 22.38 -19.51
C ARG A 227 8.94 21.76 -18.20
N PHE A 228 7.77 21.10 -18.22
CA PHE A 228 7.18 20.47 -17.05
C PHE A 228 7.55 18.99 -16.90
N LYS A 229 8.43 18.47 -17.77
CA LYS A 229 8.87 17.06 -17.80
C LYS A 229 7.71 16.07 -17.85
N VAL A 230 6.66 16.40 -18.59
CA VAL A 230 5.48 15.56 -18.77
C VAL A 230 5.65 14.70 -20.02
N SER A 231 5.67 13.38 -19.86
CA SER A 231 5.80 12.42 -20.95
C SER A 231 4.60 11.49 -21.11
N VAL A 232 3.67 11.49 -20.13
CA VAL A 232 2.54 10.57 -20.06
C VAL A 232 1.22 11.35 -20.00
N THR A 233 0.16 10.82 -20.62
CA THR A 233 -1.18 11.39 -20.57
C THR A 233 -2.20 10.37 -20.06
N PRO A 234 -3.26 10.80 -19.36
CA PRO A 234 -3.48 12.16 -18.85
C PRO A 234 -2.52 12.53 -17.71
N THR A 235 -2.08 13.79 -17.63
CA THR A 235 -1.34 14.31 -16.46
C THR A 235 -1.96 15.61 -15.98
N LEU A 236 -2.22 15.71 -14.68
CA LEU A 236 -2.68 16.91 -13.99
C LEU A 236 -1.53 17.56 -13.24
N LEU A 237 -1.28 18.82 -13.55
CA LEU A 237 -0.20 19.61 -12.95
C LEU A 237 -0.78 20.88 -12.34
N LEU A 238 -0.52 21.09 -11.06
CA LEU A 238 -0.77 22.34 -10.37
C LEU A 238 0.32 23.36 -10.72
N ILE A 239 -0.10 24.57 -11.05
CA ILE A 239 0.76 25.73 -11.25
C ILE A 239 0.28 26.91 -10.39
N ARG A 240 1.20 27.81 -10.04
CA ARG A 240 0.92 29.05 -9.31
C ARG A 240 1.28 30.26 -10.16
N GLN A 241 0.56 31.37 -10.00
CA GLN A 241 0.72 32.56 -10.85
C GLN A 241 2.01 33.36 -10.57
N ASP A 242 2.43 33.44 -9.31
CA ASP A 242 3.53 34.26 -8.82
C ASP A 242 4.91 33.58 -8.88
N ARG A 243 4.95 32.24 -9.00
CA ARG A 243 6.19 31.46 -9.00
C ARG A 243 6.18 30.38 -10.08
N GLN A 244 7.38 30.02 -10.53
CA GLN A 244 7.58 28.88 -11.43
C GLN A 244 7.56 27.53 -10.70
N GLU A 245 6.90 27.48 -9.54
CA GLU A 245 6.72 26.25 -8.78
C GLU A 245 5.50 25.52 -9.34
N SER A 246 5.68 24.23 -9.66
CA SER A 246 4.62 23.36 -10.12
C SER A 246 4.70 22.00 -9.44
N MET A 247 3.57 21.32 -9.35
CA MET A 247 3.49 20.00 -8.71
C MET A 247 2.51 19.11 -9.45
N ALA A 248 2.92 17.87 -9.74
CA ALA A 248 2.02 16.89 -10.34
C ALA A 248 0.97 16.47 -9.30
N ILE A 249 -0.31 16.58 -9.68
CA ILE A 249 -1.44 16.11 -8.88
C ILE A 249 -1.76 14.66 -9.24
N ALA A 250 -1.70 14.31 -10.53
CA ALA A 250 -1.93 12.95 -10.97
C ALA A 250 -1.26 12.67 -12.32
N THR A 251 -0.82 11.42 -12.50
CA THR A 251 -0.40 10.85 -13.78
C THR A 251 -1.27 9.61 -13.99
N GLY A 252 -2.04 9.58 -15.06
CA GLY A 252 -3.10 8.60 -15.29
C GLY A 252 -4.47 9.06 -14.76
N VAL A 253 -5.45 8.17 -14.85
CA VAL A 253 -6.84 8.45 -14.45
C VAL A 253 -6.98 8.33 -12.93
N VAL A 254 -7.56 9.33 -12.29
CA VAL A 254 -7.81 9.40 -10.85
C VAL A 254 -9.23 9.88 -10.53
N THR A 255 -9.73 9.49 -9.36
CA THR A 255 -11.07 9.86 -8.90
C THR A 255 -11.15 11.30 -8.40
N LEU A 256 -12.35 11.89 -8.39
CA LEU A 256 -12.57 13.25 -7.88
C LEU A 256 -12.02 13.46 -6.45
N PRO A 257 -12.29 12.59 -5.45
CA PRO A 257 -11.75 12.77 -4.10
C PRO A 257 -10.22 12.67 -4.03
N GLU A 258 -9.60 11.95 -4.96
CA GLU A 258 -8.14 11.88 -5.05
C GLU A 258 -7.56 13.17 -5.63
N ILE A 259 -8.20 13.76 -6.65
CA ILE A 259 -7.83 15.08 -7.19
C ILE A 259 -7.92 16.11 -6.07
N GLU A 260 -9.05 16.19 -5.37
CA GLU A 260 -9.28 17.15 -4.28
C GLU A 260 -8.22 17.00 -3.18
N ARG A 261 -7.99 15.78 -2.69
CA ARG A 261 -7.01 15.52 -1.62
C ARG A 261 -5.59 15.89 -2.03
N LYS A 262 -5.13 15.43 -3.20
CA LYS A 262 -3.76 15.70 -3.67
C LYS A 262 -3.55 17.16 -4.01
N LEU A 263 -4.57 17.82 -4.57
CA LEU A 263 -4.55 19.26 -4.85
C LEU A 263 -4.42 20.07 -3.56
N ALA A 264 -5.23 19.79 -2.54
CA ALA A 264 -5.15 20.48 -1.26
C ALA A 264 -3.78 20.30 -0.59
N GLN A 265 -3.21 19.09 -0.62
CA GLN A 265 -1.87 18.81 -0.10
C GLN A 265 -0.79 19.60 -0.87
N ALA A 266 -0.86 19.59 -2.20
CA ALA A 266 0.08 20.32 -3.04
C ALA A 266 0.00 21.84 -2.81
N ILE A 267 -1.21 22.42 -2.69
CA ILE A 267 -1.40 23.84 -2.38
C ILE A 267 -0.74 24.19 -1.06
N ARG A 268 -1.02 23.42 0.01
CA ARG A 268 -0.45 23.66 1.35
C ARG A 268 1.08 23.54 1.34
N PHE A 269 1.60 22.57 0.61
CA PHE A 269 3.04 22.41 0.44
C PHE A 269 3.68 23.60 -0.30
N LEU A 270 3.11 24.03 -1.43
CA LEU A 270 3.62 25.17 -2.19
C LEU A 270 3.51 26.49 -1.41
N ARG A 271 2.50 26.64 -0.54
CA ARG A 271 2.36 27.79 0.38
C ARG A 271 3.38 27.77 1.53
N GLY A 272 4.00 26.63 1.81
CA GLY A 272 4.90 26.42 2.94
C GLY A 272 4.18 26.07 4.25
N ASP A 273 2.89 25.72 4.19
CA ASP A 273 2.09 25.34 5.37
C ASP A 273 2.45 23.94 5.91
N THR A 274 3.09 23.13 5.07
CA THR A 274 3.55 21.75 5.33
C THR A 274 4.92 21.49 4.72
N GLY A 275 5.75 20.71 5.39
CA GLY A 275 7.01 20.18 4.86
C GLY A 275 6.86 18.80 4.23
N PRO A 276 7.95 18.20 3.72
CA PRO A 276 7.94 16.84 3.17
C PRO A 276 7.54 15.76 4.19
N ASP A 277 7.88 15.96 5.45
CA ASP A 277 7.57 15.08 6.59
C ASP A 277 6.12 15.21 7.06
N SER A 278 5.48 16.36 6.81
CA SER A 278 4.12 16.71 7.21
C SER A 278 3.17 16.91 6.03
N PHE A 279 3.54 16.42 4.84
CA PHE A 279 2.83 16.65 3.58
C PHE A 279 1.36 16.21 3.59
N THR A 280 1.05 15.16 4.35
CA THR A 280 -0.31 14.61 4.49
C THR A 280 -1.02 15.02 5.78
N THR A 281 -0.35 15.79 6.65
CA THR A 281 -0.86 16.20 7.96
C THR A 281 -1.92 17.28 7.81
N TYR A 282 -3.13 17.03 8.30
CA TYR A 282 -4.22 18.01 8.31
C TYR A 282 -3.98 19.09 9.37
N GLU A 283 -4.61 20.26 9.21
CA GLU A 283 -4.42 21.39 10.12
C GLU A 283 -4.88 21.08 11.54
N PHE A 284 -6.02 20.39 11.69
CA PHE A 284 -6.50 19.95 13.01
C PHE A 284 -5.60 18.88 13.68
N GLN A 285 -4.63 18.33 12.95
CA GLN A 285 -3.68 17.34 13.45
C GLN A 285 -2.34 17.97 13.88
N LYS A 286 -2.08 19.24 13.56
CA LYS A 286 -0.84 19.93 13.95
C LYS A 286 -0.69 19.93 15.48
N GLY A 287 0.52 19.63 15.96
CA GLY A 287 0.82 19.52 17.40
C GLY A 287 0.24 18.30 18.11
N SER A 288 -0.41 17.37 17.38
CA SER A 288 -1.01 16.17 17.96
C SER A 288 -0.10 14.93 17.80
N ALA A 289 -0.58 13.78 18.27
CA ALA A 289 0.08 12.48 18.04
C ALA A 289 0.21 12.07 16.55
N LEU A 290 -0.48 12.75 15.62
CA LEU A 290 -0.35 12.55 14.18
C LEU A 290 0.50 13.62 13.47
N ASP A 291 1.10 14.54 14.22
CA ASP A 291 2.10 15.46 13.72
C ASP A 291 3.51 14.91 14.02
N PRO A 292 4.28 14.49 12.99
CA PRO A 292 5.60 13.89 13.19
C PRO A 292 6.57 14.80 13.97
N ALA A 293 6.47 16.12 13.80
CA ALA A 293 7.38 17.07 14.44
C ALA A 293 6.99 17.34 15.92
N ALA A 294 5.75 17.06 16.32
CA ALA A 294 5.24 17.41 17.65
C ALA A 294 5.99 16.70 18.79
N ILE A 295 6.49 15.49 18.55
CA ILE A 295 7.23 14.72 19.57
C ILE A 295 8.54 15.40 19.98
N LEU A 296 9.17 16.16 19.08
CA LEU A 296 10.44 16.85 19.34
C LEU A 296 10.28 17.99 20.37
N ASN A 297 9.06 18.53 20.49
CA ASN A 297 8.72 19.58 21.44
C ASN A 297 8.24 19.03 22.79
N THR A 298 8.12 17.70 22.93
CA THR A 298 7.63 17.05 24.14
C THR A 298 8.81 16.52 24.97
N PRO A 299 8.98 16.94 26.23
CA PRO A 299 10.05 16.41 27.07
C PRO A 299 9.88 14.91 27.30
N ALA A 300 11.01 14.18 27.34
CA ALA A 300 11.01 12.72 27.46
C ALA A 300 10.26 12.26 28.73
N PRO A 301 9.10 11.59 28.60
CA PRO A 301 8.20 11.35 29.73
C PRO A 301 8.70 10.34 30.77
N TRP A 302 9.77 9.60 30.45
CA TRP A 302 10.45 8.64 31.33
C TRP A 302 11.64 9.26 32.07
N LYS A 303 12.09 10.45 31.66
CA LYS A 303 12.99 11.26 32.48
C LYS A 303 12.10 12.00 33.46
N GLY A 304 11.79 11.37 34.60
CA GLY A 304 10.96 11.98 35.62
C GLY A 304 11.44 13.40 35.92
N SER A 305 10.52 14.28 36.37
CA SER A 305 10.92 15.47 37.11
C SER A 305 11.78 15.00 38.28
N VAL A 306 13.10 15.01 38.10
CA VAL A 306 14.06 14.98 39.20
C VAL A 306 13.95 16.36 39.83
N THR A 307 12.91 16.54 40.62
CA THR A 307 12.85 17.61 41.61
C THR A 307 12.89 16.93 42.97
N PRO A 308 13.88 17.27 43.80
CA PRO A 308 14.12 16.63 45.10
C PRO A 308 12.96 16.82 46.07
#